data_AF-A0A375F5V6-F1
#
_entry.id   AF-A0A375F5V6-F1
#
_cell.length_a   1.000
_cell.length_b   1.000
_cell.length_c   1.000
_cell.angle_alpha   90.00
_cell.angle_beta   90.00
_cell.angle_gamma   90.00
#
_symmetry.space_group_name_H-M   'P 1'
#
loop_
_entity.id
_entity.type
_entity.pdbx_description
1 polymer ?
#
loop_
_entity_poly.entity_id
_entity_poly.type
_entity_poly.pdbx_seq_one_letter_code
_entity_poly.pdbx_strand_id
1 'polypeptide(L)'
;MFNEIAPAPRLLSTLSDLKEWCLIAVGYAPQGIASHVARFLKACAGSISMGAVCRRHLPYHGAFAPITTTMHLPTEDFQGHPLVWIGHADSYLLLAPQHGGRLVRWVHRGQDILYWPDAADWSCPAKVRGGNPLLFPFAGRHFVKGNPGQWRDSQGKVHSLALHGFARDLPFEVSAINGRASIRMTLRDSGATRAGYPFAFVFEAIYALLPDGLEVTLRTINTGTQCLPCYPGHHFYFALPHSQRAAASLALPRTERLRQRSDGSPMCAEPGEPTYRLDDPRLQDALHAFRANPSATLAIPGRKIRFELNQPGSAPWHAVTTWSETETADFYCVEPWVGLPDAIHHGLGLRWIEPGQKESAVCRLRVTSDLLALAKVRSDDEVAPT
;
A
#
# COMPACT_ATOMS: atom_id res chain seq x y z
N MET A 1 11.54 8.46 59.22
CA MET A 1 12.88 8.05 58.75
C MET A 1 12.85 7.94 57.23
N PHE A 2 13.97 8.26 56.61
CA PHE A 2 14.14 8.81 55.27
C PHE A 2 13.79 7.90 54.07
N ASN A 3 13.36 8.57 52.99
CA ASN A 3 13.38 8.18 51.58
C ASN A 3 14.82 8.08 51.02
N GLU A 4 15.02 7.33 49.92
CA GLU A 4 15.81 7.71 48.72
C GLU A 4 15.73 6.54 47.68
N ILE A 5 14.95 6.65 46.61
CA ILE A 5 15.27 7.19 45.25
C ILE A 5 16.49 6.52 44.59
N ALA A 6 16.23 5.67 43.59
CA ALA A 6 17.21 5.18 42.62
C ALA A 6 17.48 6.25 41.53
N PRO A 7 18.73 6.42 41.03
CA PRO A 7 19.03 7.46 40.06
C PRO A 7 18.68 7.05 38.62
N ALA A 8 18.25 8.05 37.84
CA ALA A 8 18.02 7.99 36.39
C ALA A 8 19.35 7.87 35.59
N PRO A 9 19.32 7.42 34.32
CA PRO A 9 20.53 7.25 33.52
C PRO A 9 21.13 8.60 33.10
N ARG A 10 22.45 8.78 33.30
CA ARG A 10 23.20 9.95 32.82
C ARG A 10 23.51 9.84 31.33
N LEU A 11 23.34 10.95 30.60
CA LEU A 11 23.92 11.15 29.26
C LEU A 11 25.45 11.24 29.36
N LEU A 12 26.15 10.46 28.54
CA LEU A 12 27.60 10.47 28.38
C LEU A 12 28.01 11.61 27.44
N SER A 13 28.89 12.51 27.87
CA SER A 13 29.28 13.68 27.07
C SER A 13 30.78 13.98 27.04
N THR A 14 31.66 13.03 27.40
CA THR A 14 33.12 13.28 27.36
C THR A 14 33.96 12.08 26.90
N LEU A 15 35.11 12.38 26.28
CA LEU A 15 36.11 11.42 25.77
C LEU A 15 36.82 10.61 26.88
N SER A 16 36.61 10.94 28.16
CA SER A 16 37.11 10.14 29.29
C SER A 16 36.27 8.89 29.56
N ASP A 17 34.98 8.88 29.20
CA ASP A 17 34.08 7.75 29.46
C ASP A 17 34.26 6.59 28.45
N LEU A 18 35.00 6.82 27.36
CA LEU A 18 35.32 5.83 26.33
C LEU A 18 36.53 4.95 26.68
N LYS A 19 37.33 5.29 27.69
CA LYS A 19 38.50 4.49 28.10
C LYS A 19 38.15 3.35 29.04
N GLU A 20 37.08 3.44 29.82
CA GLU A 20 36.68 2.37 30.76
C GLU A 20 35.93 1.21 30.10
N TRP A 21 35.27 1.43 28.95
CA TRP A 21 34.62 0.33 28.22
C TRP A 21 35.57 -0.50 27.33
N CYS A 22 36.72 0.06 26.93
CA CYS A 22 37.74 -0.72 26.20
C CYS A 22 38.45 -1.77 27.07
N LEU A 23 38.30 -1.71 28.40
CA LEU A 23 38.89 -2.68 29.32
C LEU A 23 37.95 -3.83 29.71
N ILE A 24 36.68 -3.80 29.33
CA ILE A 24 35.73 -4.90 29.57
C ILE A 24 35.60 -5.85 28.37
N ALA A 25 36.00 -5.42 27.16
CA ALA A 25 35.89 -6.22 25.93
C ALA A 25 37.10 -7.14 25.62
N VAL A 26 38.04 -7.34 26.54
CA VAL A 26 39.21 -8.25 26.36
C VAL A 26 39.10 -9.52 27.24
N GLY A 27 37.93 -9.79 27.81
CA GLY A 27 37.72 -10.96 28.68
C GLY A 27 37.40 -12.28 27.96
N TYR A 28 36.98 -12.28 26.69
CA TYR A 28 36.51 -13.49 26.00
C TYR A 28 36.80 -13.45 24.50
N ALA A 29 38.03 -13.76 24.09
CA ALA A 29 38.33 -14.24 22.74
C ALA A 29 39.61 -15.10 22.74
N PRO A 30 39.69 -16.22 21.98
CA PRO A 30 40.81 -17.15 22.00
C PRO A 30 42.10 -16.55 21.42
N GLN A 31 43.24 -17.08 21.87
CA GLN A 31 44.59 -16.67 21.48
C GLN A 31 44.75 -16.65 19.95
N GLY A 32 45.16 -15.49 19.38
CA GLY A 32 45.59 -15.45 17.98
C GLY A 32 45.46 -14.16 17.18
N ILE A 33 45.15 -12.97 17.74
CA ILE A 33 45.16 -11.72 16.95
C ILE A 33 45.68 -10.53 17.80
N ALA A 34 46.87 -10.66 18.38
CA ALA A 34 47.51 -9.57 19.14
C ALA A 34 48.57 -8.78 18.33
N SER A 35 48.88 -9.16 17.08
CA SER A 35 49.97 -8.56 16.31
C SER A 35 49.55 -7.58 15.20
N HIS A 36 48.26 -7.47 14.87
CA HIS A 36 47.79 -6.61 13.76
C HIS A 36 47.16 -5.28 14.20
N VAL A 37 46.73 -5.14 15.45
CA VAL A 37 46.09 -3.90 15.95
C VAL A 37 47.12 -2.84 16.38
N ALA A 38 48.32 -3.25 16.79
CA ALA A 38 49.39 -2.33 17.20
C ALA A 38 50.08 -1.59 16.02
N ARG A 39 49.90 -2.05 14.78
CA ARG A 39 50.46 -1.38 13.57
C ARG A 39 49.55 -0.32 12.97
N PHE A 40 48.25 -0.34 13.25
CA PHE A 40 47.29 0.62 12.67
C PHE A 40 47.29 1.96 13.43
N LEU A 41 47.59 1.94 14.74
CA LEU A 41 47.56 3.13 15.60
C LEU A 41 48.81 4.03 15.50
N LYS A 42 49.82 3.66 14.71
CA LYS A 42 51.04 4.46 14.49
C LYS A 42 51.05 5.26 13.17
N ALA A 43 50.02 5.13 12.34
CA ALA A 43 49.96 5.74 11.01
C ALA A 43 49.06 7.00 10.90
N CYS A 44 48.34 7.39 11.97
CA CYS A 44 47.44 8.55 11.94
C CYS A 44 47.96 9.78 12.71
N ALA A 45 49.20 9.75 13.20
CA ALA A 45 49.83 10.88 13.88
C ALA A 45 50.92 11.49 12.98
N GLY A 46 50.50 12.24 11.96
CA GLY A 46 51.44 12.96 11.10
C GLY A 46 50.73 13.87 10.11
N SER A 47 50.93 15.17 10.29
CA SER A 47 50.63 16.28 9.36
C SER A 47 49.15 16.73 9.23
N ILE A 48 48.84 17.95 9.68
CA ILE A 48 48.68 19.14 8.83
C ILE A 48 48.29 20.38 9.67
N SER A 49 48.98 21.47 9.33
CA SER A 49 48.96 22.88 9.72
C SER A 49 47.62 23.54 10.08
N MET A 50 47.70 24.48 11.03
CA MET A 50 46.72 25.55 11.28
C MET A 50 46.51 26.43 10.03
N GLY A 51 45.25 26.76 9.76
CA GLY A 51 44.81 27.80 8.83
C GLY A 51 43.43 28.28 9.27
N ALA A 52 43.35 29.52 9.75
CA ALA A 52 42.15 30.13 10.30
C ALA A 52 41.21 30.64 9.20
N VAL A 53 39.90 30.32 9.26
CA VAL A 53 38.81 31.24 8.80
C VAL A 53 37.50 30.95 9.56
N CYS A 54 37.12 31.93 10.37
CA CYS A 54 35.78 32.45 10.68
C CYS A 54 34.52 31.65 10.23
N ARG A 55 33.66 31.25 11.18
CA ARG A 55 32.20 31.32 11.07
C ARG A 55 31.52 31.30 12.44
N ARG A 56 30.66 32.31 12.65
CA ARG A 56 29.89 32.62 13.86
C ARG A 56 29.10 31.41 14.37
N HIS A 57 29.21 31.11 15.67
CA HIS A 57 28.30 30.24 16.41
C HIS A 57 27.32 31.11 17.20
N LEU A 58 26.02 30.92 16.97
CA LEU A 58 24.94 31.28 17.90
C LEU A 58 24.48 29.96 18.55
N PRO A 59 24.30 29.88 19.89
CA PRO A 59 23.77 28.68 20.51
C PRO A 59 22.24 28.72 20.45
N TYR A 60 21.62 27.75 19.77
CA TYR A 60 20.21 27.44 19.96
C TYR A 60 20.12 26.23 20.90
N HIS A 61 19.98 26.50 22.21
CA HIS A 61 19.50 25.50 23.16
C HIS A 61 17.96 25.48 23.06
N GLY A 62 17.44 24.55 22.27
CA GLY A 62 16.03 24.17 22.30
C GLY A 62 15.97 22.69 22.62
N ALA A 63 15.79 22.35 23.90
CA ALA A 63 15.44 21.00 24.31
C ALA A 63 14.06 20.67 23.72
N PHE A 64 14.02 19.77 22.74
CA PHE A 64 12.77 19.20 22.26
C PHE A 64 12.24 18.25 23.34
N ALA A 65 11.29 18.72 24.13
CA ALA A 65 10.43 17.83 24.89
C ALA A 65 9.66 16.93 23.90
N PRO A 66 9.58 15.61 24.11
CA PRO A 66 8.73 14.77 23.28
C PRO A 66 7.28 15.15 23.56
N ILE A 67 6.67 15.87 22.63
CA ILE A 67 5.22 16.06 22.60
C ILE A 67 4.64 14.74 22.09
N THR A 68 4.41 13.79 22.99
CA THR A 68 3.55 12.63 22.74
C THR A 68 2.10 13.05 22.86
N THR A 69 1.62 13.89 21.95
CA THR A 69 0.17 14.06 21.77
C THR A 69 -0.34 12.75 21.19
N THR A 70 -1.03 11.96 22.00
CA THR A 70 -1.72 10.75 21.53
C THR A 70 -2.75 11.19 20.50
N MET A 71 -2.55 10.83 19.23
CA MET A 71 -3.50 11.16 18.16
C MET A 71 -4.81 10.42 18.45
N HIS A 72 -5.84 11.14 18.90
CA HIS A 72 -7.15 10.54 19.12
C HIS A 72 -7.79 10.27 17.75
N LEU A 73 -7.91 9.00 17.38
CA LEU A 73 -8.49 8.59 16.10
C LEU A 73 -10.02 8.56 16.22
N PRO A 74 -10.77 9.20 15.31
CA PRO A 74 -12.20 8.98 15.20
C PRO A 74 -12.44 7.52 14.81
N THR A 75 -13.21 6.80 15.60
CA THR A 75 -13.48 5.38 15.37
C THR A 75 -14.98 5.09 15.42
N GLU A 76 -15.39 4.05 14.70
CA GLU A 76 -16.72 3.44 14.76
C GLU A 76 -16.56 1.94 15.01
N ASP A 77 -17.40 1.38 15.88
CA ASP A 77 -17.46 -0.06 16.06
C ASP A 77 -18.15 -0.70 14.84
N PHE A 78 -17.47 -1.66 14.23
CA PHE A 78 -18.03 -2.44 13.14
C PHE A 78 -17.71 -3.92 13.38
N GLN A 79 -18.76 -4.72 13.58
CA GLN A 79 -18.67 -6.14 13.95
C GLN A 79 -17.86 -6.38 15.24
N GLY A 80 -17.91 -5.46 16.21
CA GLY A 80 -17.17 -5.58 17.48
C GLY A 80 -15.70 -5.15 17.40
N HIS A 81 -15.30 -4.49 16.32
CA HIS A 81 -13.94 -3.99 16.12
C HIS A 81 -13.94 -2.46 15.89
N PRO A 82 -13.06 -1.70 16.59
CA PRO A 82 -12.95 -0.27 16.37
C PRO A 82 -12.21 0.01 15.05
N LEU A 83 -12.92 0.54 14.07
CA LEU A 83 -12.35 0.96 12.79
C LEU A 83 -12.22 2.48 12.73
N VAL A 84 -11.19 2.98 12.05
CA VAL A 84 -10.99 4.42 11.88
C VAL A 84 -12.01 4.96 10.89
N TRP A 85 -12.81 5.92 11.33
CA TRP A 85 -13.82 6.61 10.52
C TRP A 85 -13.22 7.83 9.84
N ILE A 86 -13.46 7.98 8.52
CA ILE A 86 -13.20 9.22 7.78
C ILE A 86 -14.44 9.62 6.99
N GLY A 87 -14.99 10.81 7.21
CA GLY A 87 -16.12 11.32 6.43
C GLY A 87 -17.20 11.96 7.28
N HIS A 88 -18.42 12.03 6.75
CA HIS A 88 -19.55 12.66 7.41
C HIS A 88 -20.88 12.03 6.96
N ALA A 89 -21.83 11.93 7.89
CA ALA A 89 -23.20 11.49 7.64
C ALA A 89 -23.28 10.23 6.77
N ASP A 90 -23.71 10.37 5.52
CA ASP A 90 -23.99 9.29 4.58
C ASP A 90 -22.81 8.98 3.64
N SER A 91 -21.66 9.64 3.81
CA SER A 91 -20.50 9.50 2.94
C SER A 91 -19.22 9.40 3.77
N TYR A 92 -18.71 8.17 3.92
CA TYR A 92 -17.59 7.88 4.81
C TYR A 92 -16.84 6.59 4.46
N LEU A 93 -15.68 6.43 5.08
CA LEU A 93 -14.80 5.27 5.00
C LEU A 93 -14.61 4.69 6.40
N LEU A 94 -14.60 3.36 6.49
CA LEU A 94 -14.09 2.64 7.66
C LEU A 94 -12.82 1.89 7.28
N LEU A 95 -11.75 2.18 8.01
CA LEU A 95 -10.41 1.64 7.74
C LEU A 95 -9.90 0.86 8.95
N ALA A 96 -9.17 -0.22 8.69
CA ALA A 96 -8.53 -1.03 9.71
C ALA A 96 -7.00 -0.91 9.62
N PRO A 97 -6.37 0.15 10.19
CA PRO A 97 -4.92 0.29 10.19
C PRO A 97 -4.20 -0.94 10.73
N GLN A 98 -4.73 -1.56 11.80
CA GLN A 98 -4.14 -2.75 12.43
C GLN A 98 -4.31 -4.04 11.62
N HIS A 99 -5.10 -4.01 10.54
CA HIS A 99 -5.39 -5.18 9.70
C HIS A 99 -5.09 -4.87 8.23
N GLY A 100 -3.82 -4.54 7.96
CA GLY A 100 -3.32 -4.33 6.60
C GLY A 100 -3.60 -2.96 6.00
N GLY A 101 -3.97 -1.97 6.83
CA GLY A 101 -4.43 -0.67 6.33
C GLY A 101 -5.68 -0.79 5.46
N ARG A 102 -6.49 -1.83 5.67
CA ARG A 102 -7.58 -2.20 4.77
C ARG A 102 -8.69 -1.16 4.83
N LEU A 103 -9.17 -0.72 3.66
CA LEU A 103 -10.46 -0.06 3.56
C LEU A 103 -11.54 -1.14 3.66
N VAL A 104 -12.19 -1.23 4.81
CA VAL A 104 -13.20 -2.25 5.14
C VAL A 104 -14.54 -1.89 4.50
N ARG A 105 -14.95 -0.64 4.68
CA ARG A 105 -16.25 -0.13 4.22
C ARG A 105 -16.06 1.22 3.54
N TRP A 106 -16.76 1.42 2.43
CA TRP A 106 -16.87 2.71 1.76
C TRP A 106 -18.34 2.96 1.48
N VAL A 107 -18.91 3.93 2.20
CA VAL A 107 -20.29 4.38 2.01
C VAL A 107 -20.26 5.68 1.23
N HIS A 108 -21.08 5.76 0.19
CA HIS A 108 -21.28 6.97 -0.60
C HIS A 108 -22.77 7.24 -0.75
N ARG A 109 -23.24 8.38 -0.23
CA ARG A 109 -24.66 8.79 -0.24
C ARG A 109 -25.59 7.70 0.31
N GLY A 110 -25.19 7.11 1.43
CA GLY A 110 -25.96 6.09 2.15
C GLY A 110 -25.87 4.69 1.55
N GLN A 111 -25.08 4.47 0.50
CA GLN A 111 -24.92 3.16 -0.13
C GLN A 111 -23.52 2.59 0.06
N ASP A 112 -23.45 1.32 0.44
CA ASP A 112 -22.21 0.56 0.46
C ASP A 112 -21.70 0.30 -0.96
N ILE A 113 -20.48 0.78 -1.22
CA ILE A 113 -19.78 0.60 -2.50
C ILE A 113 -18.97 -0.70 -2.49
N LEU A 114 -18.34 -1.02 -1.36
CA LEU A 114 -17.55 -2.24 -1.19
C LEU A 114 -18.34 -3.28 -0.42
N TYR A 115 -18.18 -4.54 -0.82
CA TYR A 115 -18.70 -5.69 -0.11
C TYR A 115 -17.88 -5.96 1.14
N TRP A 116 -18.54 -6.29 2.24
CA TRP A 116 -17.93 -6.91 3.41
C TRP A 116 -18.86 -8.02 3.92
N PRO A 117 -18.34 -9.21 4.27
CA PRO A 117 -19.20 -10.30 4.73
C PRO A 117 -19.73 -10.04 6.15
N ASP A 118 -20.99 -10.40 6.39
CA ASP A 118 -21.66 -10.22 7.69
C ASP A 118 -20.97 -10.98 8.84
N ALA A 119 -20.36 -12.13 8.52
CA ALA A 119 -19.63 -12.98 9.45
C ALA A 119 -18.14 -13.05 9.08
N ALA A 120 -17.45 -11.91 9.13
CA ALA A 120 -16.02 -11.85 8.85
C ALA A 120 -15.19 -12.50 9.98
N ASP A 121 -14.23 -13.34 9.62
CA ASP A 121 -13.23 -13.86 10.55
C ASP A 121 -12.13 -12.82 10.81
N TRP A 122 -12.31 -12.01 11.86
CA TRP A 122 -11.35 -11.00 12.28
C TRP A 122 -10.08 -11.58 12.93
N SER A 123 -10.01 -12.90 13.19
CA SER A 123 -8.77 -13.56 13.61
C SER A 123 -7.80 -13.75 12.44
N CYS A 124 -8.32 -13.75 11.20
CA CYS A 124 -7.51 -13.80 9.99
C CYS A 124 -8.03 -12.81 8.91
N PRO A 125 -7.99 -11.48 9.16
CA PRO A 125 -8.57 -10.49 8.26
C PRO A 125 -8.04 -10.59 6.84
N ALA A 126 -6.76 -10.93 6.68
CA ALA A 126 -6.14 -11.11 5.36
C ALA A 126 -6.86 -12.15 4.48
N LYS A 127 -7.56 -13.14 5.05
CA LYS A 127 -8.35 -14.12 4.28
C LYS A 127 -9.79 -13.70 4.02
N VAL A 128 -10.31 -12.68 4.70
CA VAL A 128 -11.65 -12.13 4.45
C VAL A 128 -11.77 -11.66 3.00
N ARG A 129 -12.87 -12.00 2.33
CA ARG A 129 -13.21 -11.53 0.98
C ARG A 129 -14.09 -10.28 1.09
N GLY A 130 -13.49 -9.09 1.07
CA GLY A 130 -14.23 -7.84 1.26
C GLY A 130 -13.34 -6.60 1.30
N GLY A 131 -13.94 -5.42 1.21
CA GLY A 131 -13.25 -4.15 1.27
C GLY A 131 -12.19 -3.99 0.16
N ASN A 132 -11.02 -3.49 0.52
CA ASN A 132 -9.88 -3.34 -0.39
C ASN A 132 -8.55 -3.65 0.32
N PRO A 133 -8.04 -4.90 0.24
CA PRO A 133 -6.66 -5.23 0.56
C PRO A 133 -5.67 -4.40 -0.25
N LEU A 134 -4.60 -3.98 0.43
CA LEU A 134 -3.45 -3.35 -0.21
C LEU A 134 -2.42 -4.41 -0.60
N LEU A 135 -2.01 -4.41 -1.87
CA LEU A 135 -1.08 -5.39 -2.42
C LEU A 135 0.29 -4.73 -2.53
N PHE A 136 1.24 -5.15 -1.69
CA PHE A 136 2.61 -4.62 -1.69
C PHE A 136 3.56 -5.62 -1.01
N PRO A 137 4.78 -5.82 -1.54
CA PRO A 137 5.42 -5.08 -2.63
C PRO A 137 4.97 -5.49 -4.03
N PHE A 138 4.37 -6.68 -4.16
CA PHE A 138 4.03 -7.28 -5.44
C PHE A 138 2.56 -7.68 -5.49
N ALA A 139 1.84 -7.24 -6.52
CA ALA A 139 0.49 -7.71 -6.80
C ALA A 139 0.52 -9.08 -7.51
N GLY A 140 -0.34 -10.00 -7.07
CA GLY A 140 -0.54 -11.30 -7.70
C GLY A 140 0.44 -12.37 -7.20
N ARG A 141 0.57 -13.44 -7.99
CA ARG A 141 1.41 -14.62 -7.69
C ARG A 141 2.80 -14.45 -8.30
N HIS A 142 3.81 -15.00 -7.64
CA HIS A 142 5.21 -15.04 -8.11
C HIS A 142 5.75 -16.45 -8.07
N PHE A 143 6.63 -16.78 -9.01
CA PHE A 143 7.10 -18.14 -9.19
C PHE A 143 8.61 -18.23 -9.39
N VAL A 144 9.22 -19.22 -8.74
CA VAL A 144 10.60 -19.61 -9.04
C VAL A 144 10.63 -21.11 -9.33
N LYS A 145 10.99 -21.46 -10.57
CA LYS A 145 11.04 -22.86 -11.04
C LYS A 145 9.70 -23.59 -10.80
N GLY A 146 8.57 -22.93 -11.06
CA GLY A 146 7.23 -23.47 -10.86
C GLY A 146 6.73 -23.47 -9.41
N ASN A 147 7.54 -23.06 -8.43
CA ASN A 147 7.11 -22.95 -7.04
C ASN A 147 6.47 -21.58 -6.78
N PRO A 148 5.18 -21.50 -6.38
CA PRO A 148 4.53 -20.25 -6.06
C PRO A 148 5.05 -19.65 -4.75
N GLY A 149 4.87 -18.34 -4.59
CA GLY A 149 5.24 -17.62 -3.37
C GLY A 149 6.75 -17.41 -3.23
N GLN A 150 7.47 -17.43 -4.34
CA GLN A 150 8.91 -17.23 -4.39
C GLN A 150 9.28 -16.24 -5.49
N TRP A 151 10.33 -15.46 -5.25
CA TRP A 151 10.91 -14.57 -6.25
C TRP A 151 12.44 -14.60 -6.19
N ARG A 152 13.10 -14.24 -7.29
CA ARG A 152 14.55 -14.21 -7.40
C ARG A 152 15.05 -12.77 -7.50
N ASP A 153 16.03 -12.42 -6.69
CA ASP A 153 16.70 -11.11 -6.80
C ASP A 153 17.76 -11.08 -7.92
N SER A 154 18.32 -9.89 -8.15
CA SER A 154 19.35 -9.66 -9.17
C SER A 154 20.66 -10.41 -8.91
N GLN A 155 20.91 -10.87 -7.67
CA GLN A 155 22.05 -11.70 -7.31
C GLN A 155 21.75 -13.20 -7.45
N GLY A 156 20.55 -13.56 -7.88
CA GLY A 156 20.12 -14.94 -8.08
C GLY A 156 19.58 -15.62 -6.82
N LYS A 157 19.55 -14.93 -5.68
CA LYS A 157 19.03 -15.47 -4.42
C LYS A 157 17.50 -15.53 -4.47
N VAL A 158 16.95 -16.64 -3.99
CA VAL A 158 15.50 -16.88 -3.94
C VAL A 158 14.99 -16.48 -2.56
N HIS A 159 13.91 -15.71 -2.55
CA HIS A 159 13.23 -15.26 -1.35
C HIS A 159 11.79 -15.77 -1.35
N SER A 160 11.26 -16.05 -0.16
CA SER A 160 9.84 -16.40 0.00
C SER A 160 9.02 -15.13 0.23
N LEU A 161 7.94 -14.96 -0.52
CA LEU A 161 7.03 -13.83 -0.39
C LEU A 161 5.62 -14.29 -0.76
N ALA A 162 4.66 -14.08 0.14
CA ALA A 162 3.30 -14.52 -0.06
C ALA A 162 2.63 -13.86 -1.29
N LEU A 163 1.58 -14.51 -1.79
CA LEU A 163 0.67 -13.97 -2.79
C LEU A 163 0.16 -12.59 -2.35
N HIS A 164 0.28 -11.60 -3.25
CA HIS A 164 -0.04 -10.18 -3.00
C HIS A 164 0.87 -9.45 -1.98
N GLY A 165 2.01 -10.04 -1.62
CA GLY A 165 2.95 -9.47 -0.67
C GLY A 165 2.47 -9.56 0.78
N PHE A 166 2.89 -8.60 1.61
CA PHE A 166 2.67 -8.62 3.07
C PHE A 166 1.87 -7.42 3.58
N ALA A 167 1.62 -6.39 2.76
CA ALA A 167 0.95 -5.18 3.26
C ALA A 167 -0.45 -5.49 3.80
N ARG A 168 -1.21 -6.39 3.17
CA ARG A 168 -2.54 -6.82 3.64
C ARG A 168 -2.54 -7.51 5.01
N ASP A 169 -1.39 -7.95 5.51
CA ASP A 169 -1.25 -8.74 6.75
C ASP A 169 -0.66 -7.93 7.90
N LEU A 170 -0.02 -6.79 7.63
CA LEU A 170 0.76 -6.05 8.62
C LEU A 170 0.05 -4.77 9.10
N PRO A 171 0.27 -4.36 10.36
CA PRO A 171 -0.32 -3.13 10.88
C PRO A 171 0.33 -1.90 10.25
N PHE A 172 -0.49 -0.88 9.99
CA PHE A 172 -0.07 0.44 9.56
C PHE A 172 -0.20 1.44 10.72
N GLU A 173 0.75 2.38 10.79
CA GLU A 173 0.67 3.57 11.63
C GLU A 173 -0.21 4.63 10.95
N VAL A 174 -1.14 5.25 11.67
CA VAL A 174 -1.84 6.44 11.16
C VAL A 174 -0.94 7.65 11.34
N SER A 175 -0.28 8.08 10.26
CA SER A 175 0.73 9.14 10.30
C SER A 175 0.14 10.54 10.06
N ALA A 176 -1.06 10.63 9.49
CA ALA A 176 -1.82 11.89 9.41
C ALA A 176 -3.32 11.62 9.25
N ILE A 177 -4.16 12.50 9.78
CA ILE A 177 -5.61 12.37 9.67
C ILE A 177 -6.32 13.73 9.64
N ASN A 178 -7.32 13.81 8.78
CA ASN A 178 -8.42 14.76 8.84
C ASN A 178 -9.71 13.93 8.86
N GLY A 179 -10.34 13.81 10.03
CA GLY A 179 -11.49 12.93 10.24
C GLY A 179 -12.69 13.17 9.31
N ARG A 180 -12.75 14.31 8.62
CA ARG A 180 -13.82 14.62 7.66
C ARG A 180 -13.49 14.27 6.21
N ALA A 181 -12.22 14.08 5.87
CA ALA A 181 -11.79 14.10 4.47
C ALA A 181 -10.64 13.16 4.11
N SER A 182 -9.67 12.91 5.00
CA SER A 182 -8.48 12.14 4.58
C SER A 182 -7.73 11.46 5.71
N ILE A 183 -6.96 10.45 5.35
CA ILE A 183 -6.07 9.72 6.25
C ILE A 183 -4.83 9.26 5.49
N ARG A 184 -3.69 9.26 6.17
CA ARG A 184 -2.47 8.62 5.72
C ARG A 184 -2.11 7.51 6.69
N MET A 185 -1.98 6.31 6.14
CA MET A 185 -1.51 5.13 6.84
C MET A 185 -0.13 4.77 6.30
N THR A 186 0.80 4.40 7.18
CA THR A 186 2.20 4.15 6.84
C THR A 186 2.64 2.78 7.36
N LEU A 187 3.17 1.95 6.46
CA LEU A 187 3.89 0.72 6.76
C LEU A 187 5.37 0.94 6.49
N ARG A 188 6.21 0.57 7.47
CA ARG A 188 7.68 0.66 7.36
C ARG A 188 8.27 -0.74 7.31
N ASP A 189 9.43 -0.88 6.70
CA ASP A 189 10.16 -2.13 6.73
C ASP A 189 10.53 -2.53 8.17
N SER A 190 10.51 -3.84 8.42
CA SER A 190 10.78 -4.44 9.72
C SER A 190 11.56 -5.74 9.55
N GLY A 191 11.96 -6.38 10.65
CA GLY A 191 12.57 -7.72 10.59
C GLY A 191 11.68 -8.73 9.87
N ALA A 192 10.35 -8.65 10.04
CA ALA A 192 9.39 -9.54 9.40
C ALA A 192 9.37 -9.38 7.86
N THR A 193 9.41 -8.14 7.36
CA THR A 193 9.40 -7.89 5.91
C THR A 193 10.74 -8.21 5.27
N ARG A 194 11.85 -7.89 5.95
CA ARG A 194 13.22 -8.08 5.45
C ARG A 194 13.59 -9.55 5.21
N ALA A 195 12.88 -10.49 5.84
CA ALA A 195 13.08 -11.92 5.62
C ALA A 195 12.72 -12.36 4.18
N GLY A 196 11.66 -11.80 3.60
CA GLY A 196 11.18 -12.12 2.24
C GLY A 196 11.42 -11.02 1.21
N TYR A 197 11.72 -9.81 1.66
CA TYR A 197 11.91 -8.62 0.83
C TYR A 197 12.97 -7.71 1.49
N PRO A 198 14.27 -7.93 1.21
CA PRO A 198 15.38 -7.34 1.97
C PRO A 198 15.68 -5.88 1.58
N PHE A 199 14.66 -5.04 1.50
CA PHE A 199 14.77 -3.62 1.18
C PHE A 199 14.24 -2.78 2.34
N ALA A 200 14.89 -1.63 2.56
CA ALA A 200 14.34 -0.60 3.45
C ALA A 200 13.34 0.27 2.68
N PHE A 201 12.15 0.44 3.23
CA PHE A 201 11.07 1.13 2.55
C PHE A 201 10.12 1.83 3.52
N VAL A 202 9.40 2.81 2.98
CA VAL A 202 8.16 3.32 3.57
C VAL A 202 7.07 3.21 2.51
N PHE A 203 5.98 2.53 2.86
CA PHE A 203 4.79 2.39 2.03
C PHE A 203 3.64 3.17 2.67
N GLU A 204 3.11 4.17 1.96
CA GLU A 204 2.00 4.99 2.41
C GLU A 204 0.74 4.66 1.60
N ALA A 205 -0.38 4.45 2.29
CA ALA A 205 -1.71 4.45 1.71
C ALA A 205 -2.44 5.72 2.17
N ILE A 206 -2.73 6.60 1.21
CA ILE A 206 -3.36 7.89 1.47
C ILE A 206 -4.75 7.87 0.86
N TYR A 207 -5.78 7.96 1.70
CA TYR A 207 -7.17 8.05 1.24
C TYR A 207 -7.65 9.48 1.38
N ALA A 208 -8.32 9.98 0.35
CA ALA A 208 -9.02 11.25 0.35
C ALA A 208 -10.45 11.03 -0.15
N LEU A 209 -11.42 11.27 0.72
CA LEU A 209 -12.82 11.25 0.37
C LEU A 209 -13.13 12.48 -0.49
N LEU A 210 -13.77 12.26 -1.64
CA LEU A 210 -14.18 13.29 -2.59
C LEU A 210 -15.70 13.46 -2.54
N PRO A 211 -16.24 14.62 -2.95
CA PRO A 211 -17.70 14.83 -3.00
C PRO A 211 -18.46 13.80 -3.84
N ASP A 212 -17.83 13.27 -4.88
CA ASP A 212 -18.39 12.31 -5.82
C ASP A 212 -17.54 11.03 -5.91
N GLY A 213 -16.78 10.70 -4.86
CA GLY A 213 -15.96 9.50 -4.91
C GLY A 213 -14.87 9.37 -3.86
N LEU A 214 -13.80 8.69 -4.27
CA LEU A 214 -12.63 8.38 -3.43
C LEU A 214 -11.36 8.51 -4.28
N GLU A 215 -10.32 9.12 -3.72
CA GLU A 215 -8.96 9.03 -4.24
C GLU A 215 -8.10 8.25 -3.27
N VAL A 216 -7.33 7.29 -3.81
CA VAL A 216 -6.36 6.51 -3.05
C VAL A 216 -5.00 6.64 -3.73
N THR A 217 -4.00 7.07 -2.96
CA THR A 217 -2.60 7.08 -3.41
C THR A 217 -1.84 5.98 -2.68
N LEU A 218 -1.23 5.08 -3.45
CA LEU A 218 -0.22 4.14 -2.97
C LEU A 218 1.14 4.75 -3.26
N ARG A 219 1.91 5.07 -2.22
CA ARG A 219 3.25 5.65 -2.37
C ARG A 219 4.29 4.73 -1.76
N THR A 220 5.32 4.45 -2.54
CA THR A 220 6.51 3.74 -2.08
C THR A 220 7.68 4.71 -2.05
N ILE A 221 8.40 4.72 -0.93
CA ILE A 221 9.61 5.52 -0.73
C ILE A 221 10.74 4.53 -0.45
N ASN A 222 11.83 4.64 -1.20
CA ASN A 222 13.04 3.87 -0.94
C ASN A 222 13.89 4.59 0.10
N THR A 223 13.93 4.06 1.32
CA THR A 223 14.75 4.59 2.42
C THR A 223 16.07 3.84 2.58
N GLY A 224 16.35 2.88 1.70
CA GLY A 224 17.56 2.08 1.69
C GLY A 224 18.66 2.66 0.81
N THR A 225 19.65 1.81 0.55
CA THR A 225 20.84 2.13 -0.26
C THR A 225 20.87 1.36 -1.59
N GLN A 226 19.90 0.48 -1.84
CA GLN A 226 19.78 -0.32 -3.05
C GLN A 226 18.47 0.03 -3.76
N CYS A 227 18.45 -0.05 -5.09
CA CYS A 227 17.23 0.15 -5.87
C CYS A 227 16.21 -0.96 -5.52
N LEU A 228 14.98 -0.59 -5.16
CA LEU A 228 13.96 -1.55 -4.72
C LEU A 228 12.95 -1.85 -5.85
N PRO A 229 12.54 -3.12 -6.04
CA PRO A 229 11.52 -3.48 -6.99
C PRO A 229 10.12 -3.47 -6.36
N CYS A 230 9.12 -2.86 -6.99
CA CYS A 230 7.73 -2.99 -6.54
C CYS A 230 6.73 -2.86 -7.70
N TYR A 231 5.53 -3.36 -7.48
CA TYR A 231 4.38 -3.15 -8.37
C TYR A 231 3.11 -3.31 -7.52
N PRO A 232 2.76 -2.27 -6.74
CA PRO A 232 1.63 -2.34 -5.84
C PRO A 232 0.30 -2.39 -6.59
N GLY A 233 -0.76 -2.77 -5.87
CA GLY A 233 -2.09 -2.83 -6.42
C GLY A 233 -3.17 -2.70 -5.36
N HIS A 234 -4.40 -2.56 -5.85
CA HIS A 234 -5.61 -2.65 -5.05
C HIS A 234 -6.33 -3.96 -5.34
N HIS A 235 -7.18 -4.40 -4.41
CA HIS A 235 -8.04 -5.55 -4.58
C HIS A 235 -9.46 -5.19 -4.13
N PHE A 236 -10.13 -4.28 -4.85
CA PHE A 236 -11.46 -3.79 -4.48
C PHE A 236 -12.52 -4.88 -4.67
N TYR A 237 -13.23 -5.24 -3.61
CA TYR A 237 -14.41 -6.11 -3.64
C TYR A 237 -15.66 -5.22 -3.78
N PHE A 238 -16.10 -4.92 -5.01
CA PHE A 238 -17.29 -4.10 -5.20
C PHE A 238 -18.55 -4.90 -4.85
N ALA A 239 -19.45 -4.30 -4.06
CA ALA A 239 -20.73 -4.90 -3.72
C ALA A 239 -21.59 -5.04 -4.97
N LEU A 240 -21.91 -6.29 -5.32
CA LEU A 240 -22.72 -6.66 -6.48
C LEU A 240 -23.35 -8.03 -6.22
N PRO A 241 -24.66 -8.09 -5.94
CA PRO A 241 -25.35 -9.36 -5.82
C PRO A 241 -25.12 -10.23 -7.06
N HIS A 242 -24.79 -11.51 -6.88
CA HIS A 242 -24.48 -12.40 -7.99
C HIS A 242 -25.62 -12.48 -9.02
N SER A 243 -26.87 -12.43 -8.55
CA SER A 243 -28.08 -12.39 -9.38
C SER A 243 -28.18 -11.16 -10.30
N GLN A 244 -27.39 -10.11 -10.05
CA GLN A 244 -27.37 -8.89 -10.84
C GLN A 244 -26.18 -8.81 -11.82
N ARG A 245 -25.26 -9.77 -11.82
CA ARG A 245 -24.06 -9.75 -12.70
C ARG A 245 -24.40 -9.67 -14.18
N ALA A 246 -25.49 -10.32 -14.60
CA ALA A 246 -26.01 -10.28 -15.95
C ALA A 246 -26.46 -8.87 -16.42
N ALA A 247 -26.80 -7.98 -15.48
CA ALA A 247 -27.17 -6.60 -15.74
C ALA A 247 -26.01 -5.61 -15.53
N ALA A 248 -24.85 -6.10 -15.08
CA ALA A 248 -23.67 -5.31 -14.82
C ALA A 248 -22.65 -5.43 -15.95
N SER A 249 -21.82 -4.41 -16.13
CA SER A 249 -20.78 -4.40 -17.15
C SER A 249 -19.50 -3.69 -16.72
N LEU A 250 -18.39 -4.09 -17.35
CA LEU A 250 -17.09 -3.44 -17.25
C LEU A 250 -16.72 -2.90 -18.64
N ALA A 251 -16.65 -1.58 -18.75
CA ALA A 251 -16.12 -0.91 -19.93
C ALA A 251 -14.64 -0.57 -19.75
N LEU A 252 -13.83 -0.85 -20.77
CA LEU A 252 -12.39 -0.67 -20.77
C LEU A 252 -11.96 0.06 -22.05
N PRO A 253 -10.85 0.81 -22.03
CA PRO A 253 -10.20 1.30 -23.24
C PRO A 253 -9.57 0.11 -24.01
N ARG A 254 -8.76 0.38 -25.03
CA ARG A 254 -8.02 -0.67 -25.72
C ARG A 254 -7.07 -1.39 -24.75
N THR A 255 -7.37 -2.66 -24.48
CA THR A 255 -6.55 -3.55 -23.64
C THR A 255 -6.14 -4.79 -24.41
N GLU A 256 -5.16 -5.49 -23.86
CA GLU A 256 -4.94 -6.90 -24.11
C GLU A 256 -5.38 -7.71 -22.91
N ARG A 257 -6.19 -8.75 -23.16
CA ARG A 257 -6.63 -9.70 -22.14
C ARG A 257 -5.67 -10.87 -22.11
N LEU A 258 -5.21 -11.23 -20.92
CA LEU A 258 -4.36 -12.40 -20.71
C LEU A 258 -4.60 -12.99 -19.31
N ARG A 259 -3.96 -14.13 -19.05
CA ARG A 259 -3.97 -14.84 -17.76
C ARG A 259 -2.55 -15.24 -17.42
N GLN A 260 -2.33 -15.61 -16.16
CA GLN A 260 -1.07 -16.20 -15.75
C GLN A 260 -1.11 -17.73 -15.92
N ARG A 261 -0.05 -18.32 -16.47
CA ARG A 261 0.13 -19.78 -16.48
C ARG A 261 0.50 -20.30 -15.09
N SER A 262 0.40 -21.61 -14.91
CA SER A 262 0.80 -22.28 -13.67
C SER A 262 2.29 -22.18 -13.34
N ASP A 263 3.14 -21.90 -14.34
CA ASP A 263 4.58 -21.67 -14.16
C ASP A 263 4.95 -20.21 -13.83
N GLY A 264 3.94 -19.32 -13.77
CA GLY A 264 4.09 -17.89 -13.51
C GLY A 264 4.15 -17.01 -14.75
N SER A 265 4.39 -17.58 -15.94
CA SER A 265 4.53 -16.81 -17.17
C SER A 265 3.18 -16.25 -17.66
N PRO A 266 3.17 -15.07 -18.32
CA PRO A 266 1.95 -14.56 -18.95
C PRO A 266 1.55 -15.43 -20.14
N MET A 267 0.27 -15.79 -20.22
CA MET A 267 -0.33 -16.41 -21.41
C MET A 267 -0.24 -15.49 -22.63
N CYS A 268 -0.45 -16.05 -23.82
CA CYS A 268 -0.55 -15.24 -25.03
C CYS A 268 -1.69 -14.22 -24.85
N ALA A 269 -1.39 -12.97 -25.16
CA ALA A 269 -2.36 -11.89 -25.08
C ALA A 269 -3.38 -11.98 -26.22
N GLU A 270 -4.64 -11.77 -25.89
CA GLU A 270 -5.73 -11.64 -26.84
C GLU A 270 -6.21 -10.18 -26.86
N PRO A 271 -6.73 -9.67 -27.98
CA PRO A 271 -7.41 -8.38 -27.99
C PRO A 271 -8.53 -8.33 -26.94
N GLY A 272 -8.54 -7.28 -26.14
CA GLY A 272 -9.65 -6.99 -25.23
C GLY A 272 -10.87 -6.44 -25.97
N GLU A 273 -12.04 -6.65 -25.38
CA GLU A 273 -13.31 -6.08 -25.82
C GLU A 273 -13.51 -4.73 -25.13
N PRO A 274 -14.18 -3.77 -25.78
CA PRO A 274 -14.45 -2.47 -25.17
C PRO A 274 -15.42 -2.56 -23.98
N THR A 275 -16.23 -3.63 -23.91
CA THR A 275 -17.17 -3.85 -22.81
C THR A 275 -17.41 -5.34 -22.60
N TYR A 276 -17.48 -5.75 -21.34
CA TYR A 276 -17.85 -7.09 -20.91
C TYR A 276 -19.05 -7.03 -19.97
N ARG A 277 -19.92 -8.04 -20.01
CA ARG A 277 -20.87 -8.29 -18.92
C ARG A 277 -20.14 -8.99 -17.77
N LEU A 278 -20.56 -8.78 -16.54
CA LEU A 278 -19.87 -9.38 -15.38
C LEU A 278 -20.23 -10.86 -15.14
N ASP A 279 -21.17 -11.42 -15.89
CA ASP A 279 -21.41 -12.86 -15.98
C ASP A 279 -20.60 -13.55 -17.09
N ASP A 280 -19.72 -12.82 -17.80
CA ASP A 280 -18.86 -13.38 -18.82
C ASP A 280 -17.71 -14.20 -18.19
N PRO A 281 -17.59 -15.51 -18.46
CA PRO A 281 -16.56 -16.37 -17.87
C PRO A 281 -15.13 -15.95 -18.26
N ARG A 282 -14.97 -15.16 -19.33
CA ARG A 282 -13.66 -14.65 -19.75
C ARG A 282 -13.05 -13.70 -18.73
N LEU A 283 -13.85 -13.08 -17.86
CA LEU A 283 -13.41 -12.14 -16.82
C LEU A 283 -12.91 -12.82 -15.53
N GLN A 284 -13.14 -14.11 -15.32
CA GLN A 284 -12.72 -14.77 -14.08
C GLN A 284 -11.19 -14.93 -14.04
N ASP A 285 -10.46 -14.32 -13.10
CA ASP A 285 -8.98 -14.35 -13.03
C ASP A 285 -8.32 -13.85 -14.34
N ALA A 286 -8.81 -12.73 -14.87
CA ALA A 286 -8.32 -12.14 -16.12
C ALA A 286 -7.58 -10.83 -15.89
N LEU A 287 -6.45 -10.67 -16.60
CA LEU A 287 -5.63 -9.46 -16.61
C LEU A 287 -5.99 -8.65 -17.86
N HIS A 288 -6.37 -7.39 -17.70
CA HIS A 288 -6.63 -6.46 -18.80
C HIS A 288 -5.51 -5.44 -18.87
N ALA A 289 -4.43 -5.76 -19.59
CA ALA A 289 -3.26 -4.90 -19.74
C ALA A 289 -3.57 -3.70 -20.66
N PHE A 290 -3.33 -2.49 -20.18
CA PHE A 290 -3.63 -1.27 -20.93
C PHE A 290 -2.65 -1.05 -22.08
N ARG A 291 -3.16 -0.62 -23.24
CA ARG A 291 -2.33 -0.15 -24.36
C ARG A 291 -2.22 1.38 -24.42
N ALA A 292 -3.23 2.10 -23.91
CA ALA A 292 -3.22 3.55 -23.74
C ALA A 292 -4.35 3.96 -22.77
N ASN A 293 -4.24 5.17 -22.18
CA ASN A 293 -5.30 5.83 -21.41
C ASN A 293 -5.93 4.94 -20.33
N PRO A 294 -5.13 4.48 -19.34
CA PRO A 294 -5.58 3.52 -18.33
C PRO A 294 -6.81 4.08 -17.59
N SER A 295 -7.89 3.31 -17.64
CA SER A 295 -9.18 3.62 -17.04
C SER A 295 -10.09 2.40 -17.09
N ALA A 296 -11.16 2.42 -16.30
CA ALA A 296 -12.23 1.43 -16.36
C ALA A 296 -13.54 2.10 -15.92
N THR A 297 -14.67 1.57 -16.36
CA THR A 297 -15.98 1.96 -15.83
C THR A 297 -16.77 0.71 -15.49
N LEU A 298 -17.02 0.52 -14.21
CA LEU A 298 -17.89 -0.52 -13.68
C LEU A 298 -19.31 0.04 -13.62
N ALA A 299 -20.22 -0.48 -14.44
CA ALA A 299 -21.64 -0.18 -14.38
C ALA A 299 -22.36 -1.33 -13.68
N ILE A 300 -23.04 -1.02 -12.58
CA ILE A 300 -23.84 -1.96 -11.80
C ILE A 300 -25.23 -1.34 -11.57
N PRO A 301 -26.28 -2.12 -11.30
CA PRO A 301 -27.62 -1.56 -11.17
C PRO A 301 -27.68 -0.36 -10.20
N GLY A 302 -28.12 0.79 -10.72
CA GLY A 302 -28.30 2.04 -9.97
C GLY A 302 -27.07 2.95 -9.89
N ARG A 303 -25.86 2.50 -10.29
CA ARG A 303 -24.65 3.34 -10.21
C ARG A 303 -23.54 2.92 -11.18
N LYS A 304 -22.71 3.89 -11.53
CA LYS A 304 -21.46 3.70 -12.28
C LYS A 304 -20.28 4.15 -11.43
N ILE A 305 -19.19 3.38 -11.48
CA ILE A 305 -17.93 3.65 -10.79
C ILE A 305 -16.84 3.77 -11.86
N ARG A 306 -16.34 4.98 -12.06
CA ARG A 306 -15.28 5.28 -13.03
C ARG A 306 -13.92 5.31 -12.33
N PHE A 307 -12.99 4.53 -12.85
CA PHE A 307 -11.58 4.50 -12.45
C PHE A 307 -10.81 5.48 -13.34
N GLU A 308 -10.27 6.53 -12.73
CA GLU A 308 -9.34 7.46 -13.37
C GLU A 308 -7.92 7.13 -12.93
N LEU A 309 -7.21 6.40 -13.79
CA LEU A 309 -5.88 5.84 -13.50
C LEU A 309 -4.74 6.58 -14.21
N ASN A 310 -5.00 7.76 -14.76
CA ASN A 310 -3.99 8.59 -15.43
C ASN A 310 -3.87 9.97 -14.76
N GLN A 311 -3.72 9.99 -13.44
CA GLN A 311 -3.57 11.23 -12.69
C GLN A 311 -2.17 11.83 -12.89
N PRO A 312 -2.02 13.17 -12.92
CA PRO A 312 -0.73 13.82 -13.03
C PRO A 312 0.25 13.37 -11.94
N GLY A 313 1.48 13.03 -12.33
CA GLY A 313 2.51 12.56 -11.39
C GLY A 313 2.31 11.15 -10.83
N SER A 314 1.28 10.42 -11.30
CA SER A 314 1.07 9.01 -10.97
C SER A 314 2.00 8.10 -11.77
N ALA A 315 2.49 7.05 -11.12
CA ALA A 315 3.00 5.87 -11.78
C ALA A 315 1.92 5.29 -12.71
N PRO A 316 2.31 4.71 -13.85
CA PRO A 316 1.35 4.11 -14.76
C PRO A 316 0.75 2.85 -14.14
N TRP A 317 -0.58 2.77 -14.11
CA TRP A 317 -1.28 1.53 -13.86
C TRP A 317 -1.19 0.66 -15.11
N HIS A 318 -0.68 -0.58 -14.97
CA HIS A 318 -0.41 -1.44 -16.11
C HIS A 318 -1.63 -2.26 -16.53
N ALA A 319 -2.48 -2.63 -15.57
CA ALA A 319 -3.68 -3.42 -15.84
C ALA A 319 -4.80 -3.15 -14.84
N VAL A 320 -6.00 -3.60 -15.21
CA VAL A 320 -7.07 -3.95 -14.27
C VAL A 320 -7.24 -5.46 -14.30
N THR A 321 -7.31 -6.08 -13.12
CA THR A 321 -7.61 -7.51 -12.97
C THR A 321 -9.07 -7.70 -12.56
N THR A 322 -9.70 -8.76 -13.06
CA THR A 322 -11.08 -9.13 -12.77
C THR A 322 -11.14 -10.50 -12.11
N TRP A 323 -11.93 -10.62 -11.04
CA TRP A 323 -12.05 -11.87 -10.27
C TRP A 323 -13.30 -11.90 -9.40
N SER A 324 -13.84 -13.09 -9.20
CA SER A 324 -14.78 -13.40 -8.12
C SER A 324 -14.42 -14.75 -7.51
N GLU A 325 -14.72 -14.99 -6.23
CA GLU A 325 -14.42 -16.29 -5.62
C GLU A 325 -15.25 -17.42 -6.21
N THR A 326 -16.55 -17.19 -6.32
CA THR A 326 -17.51 -18.13 -6.92
C THR A 326 -18.48 -17.40 -7.83
N GLU A 327 -19.29 -18.16 -8.57
CA GLU A 327 -20.41 -17.62 -9.35
C GLU A 327 -21.51 -17.04 -8.46
N THR A 328 -21.58 -17.45 -7.18
CA THR A 328 -22.59 -17.05 -6.20
C THR A 328 -22.12 -15.98 -5.20
N ALA A 329 -20.91 -15.47 -5.34
CA ALA A 329 -20.40 -14.44 -4.45
C ALA A 329 -21.09 -13.08 -4.71
N ASP A 330 -21.51 -12.37 -3.66
CA ASP A 330 -22.18 -11.06 -3.80
C ASP A 330 -21.21 -9.88 -3.91
N PHE A 331 -20.06 -10.14 -4.52
CA PHE A 331 -19.09 -9.14 -4.91
C PHE A 331 -18.49 -9.44 -6.27
N TYR A 332 -17.87 -8.43 -6.87
CA TYR A 332 -16.99 -8.60 -8.02
C TYR A 332 -15.73 -7.77 -7.85
N CYS A 333 -14.56 -8.37 -8.06
CA CYS A 333 -13.30 -7.67 -7.94
C CYS A 333 -12.90 -7.00 -9.25
N VAL A 334 -12.57 -5.71 -9.15
CA VAL A 334 -12.00 -4.90 -10.24
C VAL A 334 -10.78 -4.19 -9.67
N GLU A 335 -9.61 -4.59 -10.13
CA GLU A 335 -8.37 -4.43 -9.37
C GLU A 335 -7.31 -3.72 -10.21
N PRO A 336 -7.12 -2.40 -10.05
CA PRO A 336 -6.05 -1.70 -10.74
C PRO A 336 -4.69 -2.08 -10.13
N TRP A 337 -3.77 -2.57 -10.96
CA TRP A 337 -2.43 -3.00 -10.56
C TRP A 337 -1.34 -2.25 -11.35
N VAL A 338 -0.26 -1.84 -10.67
CA VAL A 338 0.89 -1.16 -11.28
C VAL A 338 1.71 -2.11 -12.17
N GLY A 339 1.66 -3.41 -11.90
CA GLY A 339 2.31 -4.44 -12.72
C GLY A 339 1.54 -5.75 -12.72
N LEU A 340 1.85 -6.60 -13.69
CA LEU A 340 1.23 -7.93 -13.78
C LEU A 340 1.79 -8.88 -12.71
N PRO A 341 1.07 -9.97 -12.38
CA PRO A 341 1.63 -11.05 -11.57
C PRO A 341 2.98 -11.50 -12.11
N ASP A 342 3.94 -11.73 -11.21
CA ASP A 342 5.31 -12.15 -11.55
C ASP A 342 6.16 -11.13 -12.33
N ALA A 343 5.76 -9.84 -12.35
CA ALA A 343 6.50 -8.77 -13.03
C ALA A 343 7.97 -8.65 -12.60
N ILE A 344 8.34 -9.12 -11.42
CA ILE A 344 9.75 -9.20 -10.99
C ILE A 344 10.63 -10.04 -11.93
N HIS A 345 10.07 -11.04 -12.63
CA HIS A 345 10.83 -11.92 -13.53
C HIS A 345 10.69 -11.55 -15.02
N HIS A 346 9.56 -10.98 -15.45
CA HIS A 346 9.34 -10.65 -16.87
C HIS A 346 9.21 -9.13 -17.14
N GLY A 347 9.24 -8.28 -16.12
CA GLY A 347 9.34 -6.83 -16.22
C GLY A 347 8.05 -6.06 -16.57
N LEU A 348 6.92 -6.72 -16.83
CA LEU A 348 5.70 -6.03 -17.30
C LEU A 348 5.02 -5.25 -16.15
N GLY A 349 5.29 -3.94 -16.10
CA GLY A 349 4.84 -3.04 -15.04
C GLY A 349 5.67 -3.11 -13.76
N LEU A 350 6.85 -3.75 -13.80
CA LEU A 350 7.81 -3.70 -12.71
C LEU A 350 8.32 -2.25 -12.53
N ARG A 351 8.31 -1.75 -11.30
CA ARG A 351 8.92 -0.47 -10.93
C ARG A 351 10.21 -0.71 -10.17
N TRP A 352 11.23 0.09 -10.48
CA TRP A 352 12.48 0.17 -9.75
C TRP A 352 12.59 1.57 -9.18
N ILE A 353 12.66 1.67 -7.85
CA ILE A 353 12.73 2.96 -7.15
C ILE A 353 14.14 3.13 -6.60
N GLU A 354 14.85 4.14 -7.07
CA GLU A 354 16.22 4.45 -6.64
C GLU A 354 16.30 4.89 -5.17
N PRO A 355 17.44 4.70 -4.49
CA PRO A 355 17.67 5.18 -3.12
C PRO A 355 17.27 6.64 -2.92
N GLY A 356 16.49 6.92 -1.88
CA GLY A 356 15.99 8.26 -1.55
C GLY A 356 14.86 8.77 -2.45
N GLN A 357 14.49 8.03 -3.51
CA GLN A 357 13.37 8.39 -4.37
C GLN A 357 12.04 7.83 -3.87
N LYS A 358 10.97 8.38 -4.43
CA LYS A 358 9.60 7.94 -4.18
C LYS A 358 8.82 7.86 -5.48
N GLU A 359 7.87 6.96 -5.52
CA GLU A 359 6.91 6.83 -6.62
C GLU A 359 5.50 6.68 -6.04
N SER A 360 4.49 7.27 -6.68
CA SER A 360 3.10 7.26 -6.22
C SER A 360 2.19 6.77 -7.34
N ALA A 361 1.35 5.77 -7.08
CA ALA A 361 0.27 5.36 -7.96
C ALA A 361 -1.05 5.89 -7.40
N VAL A 362 -1.73 6.74 -8.16
CA VAL A 362 -2.97 7.41 -7.74
C VAL A 362 -4.14 6.79 -8.50
N CYS A 363 -5.09 6.23 -7.75
CA CYS A 363 -6.35 5.70 -8.25
C CYS A 363 -7.48 6.60 -7.75
N ARG A 364 -8.22 7.23 -8.68
CA ARG A 364 -9.44 7.95 -8.34
C ARG A 364 -10.66 7.19 -8.83
N LEU A 365 -11.62 6.97 -7.94
CA LEU A 365 -12.89 6.29 -8.18
C LEU A 365 -14.01 7.33 -8.09
N ARG A 366 -14.69 7.62 -9.20
CA ARG A 366 -15.84 8.53 -9.24
C ARG A 366 -17.12 7.72 -9.29
N VAL A 367 -18.08 8.05 -8.43
CA VAL A 367 -19.37 7.38 -8.32
C VAL A 367 -20.45 8.30 -8.86
N THR A 368 -21.21 7.81 -9.84
CA THR A 368 -22.39 8.50 -10.36
C THR A 368 -23.60 7.59 -10.24
N SER A 369 -24.67 8.07 -9.63
CA SER A 369 -25.94 7.35 -9.53
C SER A 369 -26.79 7.55 -10.78
N ASP A 370 -27.37 6.48 -11.31
CA ASP A 370 -28.31 6.56 -12.44
C ASP A 370 -29.64 7.26 -12.04
N LEU A 371 -29.95 7.35 -10.75
CA LEU A 371 -31.12 8.04 -10.21
C LEU A 371 -31.12 9.56 -10.50
N LEU A 372 -29.95 10.18 -10.63
CA LEU A 372 -29.84 11.60 -10.99
C LEU A 372 -30.19 11.85 -12.46
N ALA A 373 -30.07 10.85 -13.33
CA ALA A 373 -30.51 10.96 -14.72
C ALA A 373 -32.04 10.96 -14.81
N LEU A 374 -32.74 10.22 -13.95
CA LEU A 374 -34.21 10.19 -13.89
C LEU A 374 -34.80 11.44 -13.23
N ALA A 375 -34.13 12.01 -12.22
CA ALA A 375 -34.58 13.25 -11.59
C ALA A 375 -34.46 14.47 -12.53
N LYS A 376 -33.46 14.47 -13.43
CA LYS A 376 -33.26 15.54 -14.41
C LYS A 376 -34.25 15.48 -15.58
N VAL A 377 -34.68 14.28 -15.99
CA VAL A 377 -35.75 14.11 -16.99
C VAL A 377 -37.09 14.58 -16.41
N ARG A 378 -37.38 14.33 -15.12
CA ARG A 378 -38.62 14.80 -14.48
C ARG A 378 -38.69 16.31 -14.28
N SER A 379 -37.57 17.03 -14.15
CA SER A 379 -37.57 18.50 -14.03
C SER A 379 -37.75 19.20 -15.37
N ASP A 380 -37.41 18.56 -16.48
CA ASP A 380 -37.50 19.15 -17.82
C ASP A 380 -38.90 18.92 -18.47
N ASP A 381 -39.67 17.93 -17.98
CA ASP A 381 -41.06 17.67 -18.42
C ASP A 381 -42.12 18.50 -17.65
N GLU A 382 -41.73 19.29 -16.65
CA GLU A 382 -42.66 20.13 -15.85
C GLU A 382 -42.70 21.60 -16.32
N VAL A 383 -42.27 21.87 -17.55
CA VAL A 383 -42.52 23.15 -18.23
C VAL A 383 -43.54 22.93 -19.35
N ALA A 384 -44.81 23.07 -19.00
CA ALA A 384 -45.93 23.21 -19.95
C ALA A 384 -46.57 24.61 -19.80
N PRO A 385 -47.19 25.14 -20.86
CA PRO A 385 -46.99 26.50 -21.34
C PRO A 385 -47.92 27.54 -20.72
N THR A 386 -47.48 28.80 -20.77
CA THR A 386 -48.28 30.01 -20.50
C THR A 386 -49.44 30.19 -21.47
#